data_AF-A0A0D2ETM3-F1
#
_entry.id   AF-A0A0D2ETM3-F1
#
_cell.length_a   1.000
_cell.length_b   1.000
_cell.length_c   1.000
_cell.angle_alpha   90.00
_cell.angle_beta   90.00
_cell.angle_gamma   90.00
#
_symmetry.space_group_name_H-M   'P 1'
#
loop_
_entity.id
_entity.type
_entity.pdbx_description
1 polymer ?
#
loop_
_entity_poly.entity_id
_entity_poly.type
_entity_poly.pdbx_seq_one_letter_code
_entity_poly.pdbx_strand_id
1 'polypeptide(L)'
;MSSDALNKPETEVERLRTEYLDAVEENRAAHQRYEQALAATGDQPRHTKAEDRTDGVDSTTLLERHIELLRLQKQNASLVVSRDELEQLKFKREATKLEFLPTTVEEFDARFEAGQEVPVLEESITRRVKALESEVVRAHHEAGQERAKLEKAKMQTQTRVANSSPNRRLHAILATRQELTTWLEESLEKCQDQQQGELEQIECGRRVTEAMIEGQYQRYLDARKRLIAAVTELRAALPEKSTPKLSSSEWQTEQKTTRHQRSREAAALLNTIEKIVLPKVQNQSVSQAHLVFAGEQLQNELGRTINMLERLGDESQLLQAFPILARSGRFGHAASTFGKQVNAQEAQSKDEISRRMEAWLFAAEAADVAGSSIMEKQLDQGRDATDSVSRSLAELKLLKETNSDDNFML
;
A
#
# COMPACT_ATOMS: atom_id res chain seq x y z
N MET A 1 56.13 -3.54 38.40
CA MET A 1 55.00 -4.47 38.62
C MET A 1 53.75 -3.61 38.58
N SER A 2 52.75 -3.77 37.72
CA SER A 2 52.52 -4.60 36.54
C SER A 2 51.55 -3.80 35.67
N SER A 3 51.78 -3.80 34.36
CA SER A 3 50.89 -3.22 33.36
C SER A 3 49.88 -4.28 32.93
N ASP A 4 48.64 -4.21 33.40
CA ASP A 4 47.55 -5.12 33.00
C ASP A 4 46.21 -4.38 33.00
N ALA A 5 45.95 -3.57 31.96
CA ALA A 5 44.61 -3.01 31.76
C ALA A 5 44.33 -2.50 30.33
N LEU A 6 45.10 -2.88 29.31
CA LEU A 6 44.95 -2.27 27.98
C LEU A 6 44.96 -3.26 26.80
N ASN A 7 44.35 -4.44 26.95
CA ASN A 7 44.13 -5.40 25.84
C ASN A 7 42.90 -6.29 26.09
N LYS A 8 41.69 -5.72 26.22
CA LYS A 8 40.44 -6.48 26.39
C LYS A 8 39.39 -6.40 25.26
N PRO A 9 39.29 -5.36 24.41
CA PRO A 9 38.23 -5.34 23.40
C PRO A 9 38.54 -6.19 22.15
N GLU A 10 39.81 -6.39 21.81
CA GLU A 10 40.20 -7.17 20.62
C GLU A 10 39.91 -8.67 20.81
N THR A 11 40.11 -9.20 22.02
CA THR A 11 39.87 -10.62 22.33
C THR A 11 38.40 -11.02 22.36
N GLU A 12 37.49 -10.08 22.65
CA GLU A 12 36.04 -10.37 22.64
C GLU A 12 35.50 -10.41 21.21
N VAL A 13 35.97 -9.53 20.33
CA VAL A 13 35.61 -9.53 18.91
C VAL A 13 36.17 -10.77 18.21
N GLU A 14 37.39 -11.19 18.56
CA GLU A 14 37.97 -12.44 18.05
C GLU A 14 37.19 -13.67 18.51
N ARG A 15 36.75 -13.71 19.78
CA ARG A 15 35.91 -14.81 20.30
C ARG A 15 34.54 -14.87 19.63
N LEU A 16 33.88 -13.73 19.43
CA LEU A 16 32.60 -13.68 18.72
C LEU A 16 32.76 -14.09 17.26
N ARG A 17 33.89 -13.75 16.63
CA ARG A 17 34.20 -14.17 15.27
C ARG A 17 34.44 -15.67 15.17
N THR A 18 35.14 -16.28 16.12
CA THR A 18 35.32 -17.73 16.15
C THR A 18 34.01 -18.45 16.41
N GLU A 19 33.20 -17.97 17.35
CA GLU A 19 31.88 -18.55 17.65
C GLU A 19 30.93 -18.44 16.46
N TYR A 20 30.98 -17.33 15.71
CA TYR A 20 30.23 -17.18 14.46
C TYR A 20 30.70 -18.16 13.38
N LEU A 21 32.01 -18.35 13.22
CA LEU A 21 32.55 -19.30 12.24
C LEU A 21 32.17 -20.74 12.60
N ASP A 22 32.28 -21.12 13.88
CA ASP A 22 31.88 -22.44 14.37
C ASP A 22 30.38 -22.67 14.13
N ALA A 23 29.52 -21.69 14.43
CA ALA A 23 28.08 -21.77 14.16
C ALA A 23 27.76 -21.91 12.67
N VAL A 24 28.51 -21.25 11.79
CA VAL A 24 28.34 -21.38 10.33
C VAL A 24 28.77 -22.77 9.85
N GLU A 25 29.85 -23.32 10.40
CA GLU A 25 30.30 -24.67 10.07
C GLU A 25 29.31 -25.74 10.54
N GLU A 26 28.77 -25.61 11.75
CA GLU A 26 27.72 -26.49 12.27
C GLU A 26 26.44 -26.41 11.45
N ASN A 27 26.03 -25.21 11.04
CA ASN A 27 24.85 -25.00 10.20
C ASN A 27 25.04 -25.66 8.82
N ARG A 28 26.23 -25.51 8.21
CA ARG A 28 26.57 -26.20 6.95
C ARG A 28 26.55 -27.72 7.12
N ALA A 29 27.06 -28.25 8.23
CA ALA A 29 27.02 -29.68 8.53
C ALA A 29 25.59 -30.19 8.74
N ALA A 30 24.73 -29.40 9.39
CA ALA A 30 23.31 -29.72 9.57
C ALA A 30 22.57 -29.76 8.22
N HIS A 31 22.82 -28.80 7.33
CA HIS A 31 22.26 -28.80 5.97
C HIS A 31 22.69 -30.03 5.17
N GLN A 32 23.97 -30.42 5.23
CA GLN A 32 24.45 -31.63 4.55
C GLN A 32 23.79 -32.90 5.12
N ARG A 33 23.61 -32.99 6.42
CA ARG A 33 22.89 -34.13 7.06
C ARG A 33 21.43 -34.17 6.64
N TYR A 34 20.77 -33.02 6.53
CA TYR A 34 19.39 -32.93 6.05
C TYR A 34 19.26 -33.36 4.59
N GLU A 35 20.16 -32.91 3.71
CA GLU A 35 20.20 -33.32 2.31
C GLU A 35 20.48 -34.82 2.16
N GLN A 36 21.38 -35.38 2.98
CA GLN A 36 21.64 -36.83 3.03
C GLN A 36 20.43 -37.62 3.52
N ALA A 37 19.68 -37.11 4.49
CA ALA A 37 18.43 -37.74 4.96
C ALA A 37 17.34 -37.70 3.89
N LEU A 38 17.21 -36.59 3.15
CA LEU A 38 16.31 -36.48 2.00
C LEU A 38 16.69 -37.48 0.90
N ALA A 39 17.98 -37.59 0.58
CA ALA A 39 18.47 -38.55 -0.41
C ALA A 39 18.23 -40.01 0.03
N ALA A 40 18.42 -40.33 1.30
CA ALA A 40 18.16 -41.67 1.85
C ALA A 40 16.66 -42.04 1.87
N THR A 41 15.78 -41.04 1.90
CA THR A 41 14.31 -41.25 1.91
C THR A 41 13.72 -41.28 0.48
N GLY A 42 14.48 -40.85 -0.54
CA GLY A 42 14.05 -40.80 -1.94
C GLY A 42 14.08 -42.13 -2.71
N ASP A 43 14.66 -43.20 -2.15
CA ASP A 43 14.93 -44.47 -2.86
C ASP A 43 14.04 -45.66 -2.45
N GLN A 44 12.89 -45.43 -1.81
CA GLN A 44 11.88 -46.48 -1.58
C GLN A 44 10.72 -46.42 -2.59
N PRO A 45 10.70 -47.27 -3.64
CA PRO A 45 9.53 -47.44 -4.48
C PRO A 45 8.49 -48.30 -3.73
N ARG A 46 7.54 -47.66 -3.04
CA ARG A 46 6.34 -48.35 -2.57
C ARG A 46 5.37 -48.58 -3.73
N HIS A 47 5.50 -49.74 -4.35
CA HIS A 47 4.44 -50.36 -5.12
C HIS A 47 3.28 -50.75 -4.19
N THR A 48 2.15 -50.03 -4.23
CA THR A 48 0.82 -50.63 -4.02
C THR A 48 -0.25 -49.83 -4.77
N LYS A 49 -0.79 -50.52 -5.79
CA LYS A 49 -2.08 -50.43 -6.48
C LYS A 49 -3.02 -49.25 -6.16
N ALA A 50 -3.45 -48.63 -7.27
CA ALA A 50 -4.60 -47.76 -7.39
C ALA A 50 -5.86 -48.37 -6.78
N GLU A 51 -6.49 -47.63 -5.86
CA GLU A 51 -7.94 -47.56 -5.76
C GLU A 51 -8.35 -46.09 -5.73
N ASP A 52 -9.38 -45.83 -6.52
CA ASP A 52 -9.94 -44.57 -6.94
C ASP A 52 -10.84 -44.02 -5.83
N ARG A 53 -10.41 -42.94 -5.13
CA ARG A 53 -11.26 -42.03 -4.35
C ARG A 53 -10.67 -40.63 -4.34
N THR A 54 -11.25 -39.77 -5.17
CA THR A 54 -11.15 -38.32 -5.11
C THR A 54 -11.73 -37.81 -3.80
N ASP A 55 -10.90 -37.20 -2.95
CA ASP A 55 -11.20 -36.09 -2.04
C ASP A 55 -10.07 -35.98 -0.99
N GLY A 56 -8.89 -35.62 -1.47
CA GLY A 56 -7.79 -35.15 -0.64
C GLY A 56 -7.29 -33.87 -1.27
N VAL A 57 -7.82 -32.72 -0.86
CA VAL A 57 -7.30 -31.42 -1.29
C VAL A 57 -5.86 -31.32 -0.81
N ASP A 58 -4.97 -31.63 -1.73
CA ASP A 58 -3.54 -31.34 -1.86
C ASP A 58 -2.93 -30.52 -0.71
N SER A 59 -2.62 -31.17 0.41
CA SER A 59 -1.81 -30.59 1.48
C SER A 59 -0.41 -30.19 0.98
N THR A 60 0.09 -30.86 -0.06
CA THR A 60 1.32 -30.54 -0.77
C THR A 60 1.22 -29.23 -1.55
N THR A 61 0.11 -28.95 -2.24
CA THR A 61 -0.07 -27.69 -2.98
C THR A 61 -0.29 -26.50 -2.05
N LEU A 62 -0.89 -26.71 -0.86
CA LEU A 62 -0.98 -25.68 0.17
C LEU A 62 0.39 -25.33 0.76
N LEU A 63 1.25 -26.32 1.00
CA LEU A 63 2.62 -26.10 1.46
C LEU A 63 3.46 -25.40 0.39
N GLU A 64 3.36 -25.84 -0.87
CA GLU A 64 4.03 -25.19 -2.00
C GLU A 64 3.58 -23.73 -2.16
N ARG A 65 2.28 -23.47 -2.06
CA ARG A 65 1.73 -22.10 -2.08
C ARG A 65 2.21 -21.26 -0.90
N HIS A 66 2.38 -21.86 0.28
CA HIS A 66 2.94 -21.17 1.44
C HIS A 66 4.42 -20.84 1.25
N ILE A 67 5.21 -21.76 0.67
CA ILE A 67 6.62 -21.53 0.33
C ILE A 67 6.75 -20.44 -0.73
N GLU A 68 5.90 -20.43 -1.74
CA GLU A 68 5.84 -19.35 -2.74
C GLU A 68 5.49 -18.01 -2.10
N LEU A 69 4.54 -18.00 -1.17
CA LEU A 69 4.18 -16.79 -0.42
C LEU A 69 5.37 -16.27 0.40
N LEU A 70 6.10 -17.15 1.09
CA LEU A 70 7.31 -16.77 1.83
C LEU A 70 8.42 -16.23 0.90
N ARG A 71 8.60 -16.84 -0.28
CA ARG A 71 9.53 -16.32 -1.29
C ARG A 71 9.12 -14.94 -1.78
N LEU A 72 7.84 -14.72 -2.06
CA LEU A 72 7.29 -13.44 -2.46
C LEU A 72 7.42 -12.38 -1.37
N GLN A 73 7.20 -12.75 -0.10
CA GLN A 73 7.42 -11.87 1.05
C GLN A 73 8.89 -11.46 1.17
N LYS A 74 9.82 -12.40 1.00
CA LYS A 74 11.26 -12.11 1.01
C LYS A 74 11.67 -11.19 -0.13
N GLN A 75 11.13 -11.41 -1.33
CA GLN A 75 11.35 -10.53 -2.49
C GLN A 75 10.77 -9.12 -2.25
N ASN A 76 9.58 -9.02 -1.67
CA ASN A 76 8.96 -7.75 -1.33
C ASN A 76 9.79 -6.99 -0.29
N ALA A 77 10.23 -7.67 0.79
CA ALA A 77 11.12 -7.07 1.78
C ALA A 77 12.42 -6.55 1.14
N SER A 78 13.02 -7.29 0.22
CA SER A 78 14.22 -6.85 -0.51
C SER A 78 13.95 -5.63 -1.40
N LEU A 79 12.79 -5.55 -2.05
CA LEU A 79 12.40 -4.41 -2.88
C LEU A 79 12.07 -3.18 -2.04
N VAL A 80 11.50 -3.36 -0.85
CA VAL A 80 11.26 -2.27 0.10
C VAL A 80 12.59 -1.72 0.60
N VAL A 81 13.58 -2.58 0.90
CA VAL A 81 14.92 -2.13 1.30
C VAL A 81 15.59 -1.34 0.17
N SER A 82 15.58 -1.85 -1.07
CA SER A 82 16.19 -1.12 -2.20
C SER A 82 15.46 0.18 -2.53
N ARG A 83 14.14 0.22 -2.37
CA ARG A 83 13.36 1.46 -2.46
C ARG A 83 13.75 2.46 -1.38
N ASP A 84 13.85 2.02 -0.13
CA ASP A 84 14.21 2.87 0.99
C ASP A 84 15.66 3.40 0.85
N GLU A 85 16.57 2.59 0.30
CA GLU A 85 17.93 3.02 -0.07
C GLU A 85 17.92 4.06 -1.20
N LEU A 86 17.09 3.88 -2.24
CA LEU A 86 16.94 4.84 -3.32
C LEU A 86 16.31 6.15 -2.85
N GLU A 87 15.32 6.10 -1.96
CA GLU A 87 14.72 7.28 -1.33
C GLU A 87 15.76 8.02 -0.47
N GLN A 88 16.59 7.29 0.29
CA GLN A 88 17.71 7.89 1.03
C GLN A 88 18.76 8.52 0.10
N LEU A 89 19.05 7.92 -1.05
CA LEU A 89 19.96 8.49 -2.04
C LEU A 89 19.36 9.73 -2.73
N LYS A 90 18.06 9.72 -3.03
CA LYS A 90 17.35 10.91 -3.55
C LYS A 90 17.37 12.05 -2.54
N PHE A 91 17.05 11.77 -1.28
CA PHE A 91 17.08 12.76 -0.21
C PHE A 91 18.50 13.31 0.03
N LYS A 92 19.52 12.45 0.01
CA LYS A 92 20.93 12.89 0.09
C LYS A 92 21.34 13.74 -1.12
N ARG A 93 20.87 13.42 -2.33
CA ARG A 93 21.15 14.19 -3.55
C ARG A 93 20.46 15.55 -3.55
N GLU A 94 19.23 15.63 -3.05
CA GLU A 94 18.50 16.88 -2.85
C GLU A 94 19.14 17.75 -1.78
N ALA A 95 19.65 17.15 -0.69
CA ALA A 95 20.43 17.85 0.33
C ALA A 95 21.75 18.42 -0.23
N THR A 96 22.47 17.67 -1.07
CA THR A 96 23.69 18.18 -1.74
C THR A 96 23.41 19.26 -2.79
N LYS A 97 22.19 19.35 -3.31
CA LYS A 97 21.75 20.42 -4.23
C LYS A 97 21.42 21.72 -3.49
N LEU A 98 21.14 21.68 -2.19
CA LEU A 98 20.82 22.86 -1.39
C LEU A 98 22.07 23.58 -0.83
N GLU A 99 23.24 22.93 -0.79
CA GLU A 99 24.46 23.51 -0.20
C GLU A 99 25.45 24.14 -1.21
N PHE A 100 25.17 24.08 -2.52
CA PHE A 100 26.03 24.71 -3.53
C PHE A 100 25.27 25.67 -4.45
N LEU A 101 25.22 26.94 -4.04
CA LEU A 101 25.40 28.08 -4.94
C LEU A 101 26.34 29.04 -4.20
N PRO A 102 27.43 29.55 -4.82
CA PRO A 102 27.24 30.39 -5.99
C PRO A 102 28.29 30.29 -7.12
N THR A 103 27.84 30.72 -8.30
CA THR A 103 28.58 31.41 -9.37
C THR A 103 29.35 30.58 -10.41
N THR A 104 29.25 31.14 -11.62
CA THR A 104 30.01 30.96 -12.86
C THR A 104 29.64 29.80 -13.78
N VAL A 105 29.16 30.24 -14.93
CA VAL A 105 28.84 29.56 -16.18
C VAL A 105 30.11 28.95 -16.78
N GLU A 106 29.89 27.84 -17.47
CA GLU A 106 30.72 27.18 -18.48
C GLU A 106 31.61 26.03 -18.03
N GLU A 107 31.53 24.97 -18.85
CA GLU A 107 32.33 23.76 -18.87
C GLU A 107 32.03 22.72 -17.79
N PHE A 108 31.03 21.86 -18.04
CA PHE A 108 31.15 20.40 -17.87
C PHE A 108 29.99 19.67 -18.58
N ASP A 109 29.93 19.80 -19.90
CA ASP A 109 29.23 18.85 -20.76
C ASP A 109 30.09 17.59 -20.90
N ALA A 110 29.87 16.60 -20.04
CA ALA A 110 30.05 15.20 -20.38
C ALA A 110 29.51 14.28 -19.28
N ARG A 111 28.56 13.43 -19.68
CA ARG A 111 28.09 12.21 -19.00
C ARG A 111 27.18 12.43 -17.80
N PHE A 112 25.88 12.24 -18.01
CA PHE A 112 25.15 11.15 -17.38
C PHE A 112 23.78 11.00 -18.09
N GLU A 113 23.72 10.10 -19.07
CA GLU A 113 22.46 9.49 -19.51
C GLU A 113 21.95 8.61 -18.37
N ALA A 114 21.17 9.18 -17.46
CA ALA A 114 20.46 8.44 -16.40
C ALA A 114 19.09 9.04 -16.09
N GLY A 115 18.52 9.79 -17.04
CA GLY A 115 17.18 10.39 -16.94
C GLY A 115 16.06 9.53 -17.51
N GLN A 116 16.38 8.42 -18.19
CA GLN A 116 15.41 7.64 -18.96
C GLN A 116 14.88 6.38 -18.25
N GLU A 117 15.54 5.91 -17.18
CA GLU A 117 15.14 4.65 -16.52
C GLU A 117 14.07 4.82 -15.43
N VAL A 118 13.98 6.00 -14.82
CA VAL A 118 12.99 6.31 -13.77
C VAL A 118 11.53 6.31 -14.28
N PRO A 119 11.18 6.96 -15.42
CA PRO A 119 9.80 6.94 -15.90
C PRO A 119 9.37 5.54 -16.39
N VAL A 120 10.31 4.75 -16.94
CA VAL A 120 10.06 3.38 -17.38
C VAL A 120 9.78 2.46 -16.20
N LEU A 121 10.50 2.64 -15.08
CA LEU A 121 10.27 1.88 -13.86
C LEU A 121 8.91 2.22 -13.22
N GLU A 122 8.54 3.50 -13.20
CA GLU A 122 7.25 3.98 -12.67
C GLU A 122 6.07 3.47 -13.51
N GLU A 123 6.17 3.49 -14.85
CA GLU A 123 5.21 2.83 -15.73
C GLU A 123 5.16 1.31 -15.54
N SER A 124 6.29 0.67 -15.26
CA SER A 124 6.32 -0.79 -15.01
C SER A 124 5.66 -1.16 -13.69
N ILE A 125 5.81 -0.33 -12.65
CA ILE A 125 5.22 -0.54 -11.32
C ILE A 125 3.72 -0.28 -11.38
N THR A 126 3.30 0.82 -12.01
CA THR A 126 1.87 1.12 -12.20
C THR A 126 1.18 0.04 -13.03
N ARG A 127 1.82 -0.48 -14.09
CA ARG A 127 1.30 -1.61 -14.86
C ARG A 127 1.17 -2.89 -14.04
N ARG A 128 2.14 -3.19 -13.17
CA ARG A 128 2.10 -4.35 -12.27
C ARG A 128 1.04 -4.20 -11.18
N VAL A 129 0.86 -3.01 -10.62
CA VAL A 129 -0.20 -2.71 -9.65
C VAL A 129 -1.57 -2.86 -10.31
N LYS A 130 -1.76 -2.31 -11.51
CA LYS A 130 -3.00 -2.50 -12.29
C LYS A 130 -3.29 -3.98 -12.60
N ALA A 131 -2.26 -4.76 -12.92
CA ALA A 131 -2.41 -6.20 -13.13
C ALA A 131 -2.82 -6.94 -11.84
N LEU A 132 -2.30 -6.51 -10.69
CA LEU A 132 -2.65 -7.07 -9.40
C LEU A 132 -4.08 -6.69 -8.98
N GLU A 133 -4.48 -5.46 -9.22
CA GLU A 133 -5.84 -4.97 -8.97
C GLU A 133 -6.86 -5.73 -9.83
N SER A 134 -6.56 -5.94 -11.12
CA SER A 134 -7.44 -6.71 -12.01
C SER A 134 -7.53 -8.18 -11.61
N GLU A 135 -6.43 -8.78 -11.15
CA GLU A 135 -6.40 -10.14 -10.62
C GLU A 135 -7.24 -10.27 -9.34
N VAL A 136 -7.13 -9.30 -8.42
CA VAL A 136 -7.91 -9.28 -7.18
C VAL A 136 -9.40 -9.13 -7.46
N VAL A 137 -9.77 -8.27 -8.41
CA VAL A 137 -11.18 -8.11 -8.83
C VAL A 137 -11.70 -9.41 -9.46
N ARG A 138 -10.90 -10.08 -10.30
CA ARG A 138 -11.25 -11.38 -10.88
C ARG A 138 -11.46 -12.44 -9.82
N ALA A 139 -10.52 -12.58 -8.90
CA ALA A 139 -10.60 -13.52 -7.79
C ALA A 139 -11.82 -13.25 -6.89
N HIS A 140 -12.15 -11.98 -6.64
CA HIS A 140 -13.33 -11.60 -5.87
C HIS A 140 -14.63 -11.97 -6.60
N HIS A 141 -14.68 -11.76 -7.92
CA HIS A 141 -15.83 -12.13 -8.73
C HIS A 141 -16.01 -13.66 -8.77
N GLU A 142 -14.93 -14.41 -8.95
CA GLU A 142 -14.94 -15.88 -8.89
C GLU A 142 -15.41 -16.38 -7.52
N ALA A 143 -14.91 -15.81 -6.43
CA ALA A 143 -15.37 -16.13 -5.08
C ALA A 143 -16.87 -15.82 -4.88
N GLY A 144 -17.35 -14.71 -5.45
CA GLY A 144 -18.77 -14.37 -5.45
C GLY A 144 -19.63 -15.37 -6.23
N GLN A 145 -19.15 -15.83 -7.39
CA GLN A 145 -19.82 -16.85 -8.19
C GLN A 145 -19.86 -18.20 -7.47
N GLU A 146 -18.73 -18.64 -6.89
CA GLU A 146 -18.67 -19.88 -6.12
C GLU A 146 -19.61 -19.81 -4.91
N ARG A 147 -19.66 -18.67 -4.21
CA ARG A 147 -20.63 -18.46 -3.12
C ARG A 147 -22.08 -18.56 -3.60
N ALA A 148 -22.41 -17.99 -4.76
CA ALA A 148 -23.74 -18.08 -5.34
C ALA A 148 -24.10 -19.50 -5.81
N LYS A 149 -23.14 -20.25 -6.37
CA LYS A 149 -23.30 -21.68 -6.69
C LYS A 149 -23.53 -22.50 -5.42
N LEU A 150 -22.80 -22.21 -4.35
CA LEU A 150 -22.95 -22.86 -3.05
C LEU A 150 -24.32 -22.55 -2.43
N GLU A 151 -24.81 -21.32 -2.52
CA GLU A 151 -26.18 -21.00 -2.10
C GLU A 151 -27.24 -21.71 -2.94
N LYS A 152 -27.08 -21.77 -4.26
CA LYS A 152 -27.99 -22.54 -5.14
C LYS A 152 -27.97 -24.03 -4.78
N ALA A 153 -26.80 -24.61 -4.54
CA ALA A 153 -26.65 -26.00 -4.10
C ALA A 153 -27.29 -26.24 -2.72
N LYS A 154 -27.15 -25.30 -1.78
CA LYS A 154 -27.83 -25.32 -0.48
C LYS A 154 -29.34 -25.30 -0.61
N MET A 155 -29.89 -24.44 -1.47
CA MET A 155 -31.34 -24.36 -1.71
C MET A 155 -31.87 -25.64 -2.38
N GLN A 156 -31.12 -26.20 -3.33
CA GLN A 156 -31.46 -27.48 -3.96
C GLN A 156 -31.40 -28.66 -2.97
N THR A 157 -30.39 -28.72 -2.11
CA THR A 157 -30.30 -29.75 -1.06
C THR A 157 -31.39 -29.57 -0.01
N GLN A 158 -31.72 -28.34 0.40
CA GLN A 158 -32.81 -28.08 1.35
C GLN A 158 -34.18 -28.49 0.79
N THR A 159 -34.41 -28.27 -0.51
CA THR A 159 -35.62 -28.73 -1.21
C THR A 159 -35.67 -30.25 -1.35
N ARG A 160 -34.51 -30.89 -1.64
CA ARG A 160 -34.38 -32.36 -1.72
C ARG A 160 -34.55 -33.05 -0.37
N VAL A 161 -34.11 -32.42 0.72
CA VAL A 161 -34.30 -32.89 2.09
C VAL A 161 -35.77 -32.74 2.52
N ALA A 162 -36.45 -31.66 2.14
CA ALA A 162 -37.88 -31.47 2.40
C ALA A 162 -38.77 -32.53 1.70
N ASN A 163 -38.35 -33.00 0.52
CA ASN A 163 -39.05 -34.03 -0.26
C ASN A 163 -38.60 -35.47 0.06
N SER A 164 -37.73 -35.68 1.05
CA SER A 164 -37.18 -36.99 1.40
C SER A 164 -38.03 -37.70 2.47
N SER A 165 -38.13 -39.03 2.39
CA SER A 165 -38.85 -39.83 3.38
C SER A 165 -38.19 -39.72 4.76
N PRO A 166 -38.97 -39.70 5.87
CA PRO A 166 -38.45 -39.47 7.22
C PRO A 166 -37.38 -40.50 7.63
N ASN A 167 -37.47 -41.74 7.16
CA ASN A 167 -36.48 -42.79 7.41
C ASN A 167 -35.13 -42.54 6.72
N ARG A 168 -35.12 -41.99 5.50
CA ARG A 168 -33.87 -41.61 4.82
C ARG A 168 -33.19 -40.42 5.50
N ARG A 169 -33.99 -39.47 6.00
CA ARG A 169 -33.48 -38.34 6.79
C ARG A 169 -32.86 -38.80 8.11
N LEU A 170 -33.49 -39.75 8.81
CA LEU A 170 -32.97 -40.32 10.05
C LEU A 170 -31.66 -41.08 9.80
N HIS A 171 -31.60 -41.89 8.74
CA HIS A 171 -30.37 -42.58 8.35
C HIS A 171 -29.23 -41.62 7.96
N ALA A 172 -29.53 -40.55 7.22
CA ALA A 172 -28.54 -39.53 6.87
C ALA A 172 -28.02 -38.81 8.12
N ILE A 173 -28.89 -38.47 9.07
CA ILE A 173 -28.48 -37.83 10.34
C ILE A 173 -27.60 -38.79 11.16
N LEU A 174 -27.96 -40.08 11.24
CA LEU A 174 -27.14 -41.08 11.93
C LEU A 174 -25.77 -41.24 11.26
N ALA A 175 -25.71 -41.28 9.93
CA ALA A 175 -24.45 -41.32 9.19
C ALA A 175 -23.60 -40.06 9.45
N THR A 176 -24.19 -38.86 9.39
CA THR A 176 -23.45 -37.62 9.71
C THR A 176 -22.99 -37.57 11.16
N ARG A 177 -23.77 -38.14 12.09
CA ARG A 177 -23.36 -38.24 13.49
C ARG A 177 -22.17 -39.18 13.65
N GLN A 178 -22.20 -40.34 12.98
CA GLN A 178 -21.09 -41.28 13.00
C GLN A 178 -19.83 -40.63 12.42
N GLU A 179 -19.93 -39.98 11.27
CA GLU A 179 -18.81 -39.28 10.62
C GLU A 179 -18.23 -38.13 11.46
N LEU A 180 -19.09 -37.34 12.11
CA LEU A 180 -18.63 -36.29 13.01
C LEU A 180 -18.00 -36.87 14.27
N THR A 181 -18.48 -38.02 14.74
CA THR A 181 -17.90 -38.69 15.91
C THR A 181 -16.52 -39.22 15.57
N THR A 182 -16.35 -39.89 14.41
CA THR A 182 -15.05 -40.37 13.95
C THR A 182 -14.09 -39.22 13.69
N TRP A 183 -14.54 -38.13 13.07
CA TRP A 183 -13.70 -36.94 12.87
C TRP A 183 -13.25 -36.29 14.19
N LEU A 184 -14.13 -36.27 15.20
CA LEU A 184 -13.82 -35.71 16.52
C LEU A 184 -12.86 -36.64 17.28
N GLU A 185 -13.03 -37.95 17.17
CA GLU A 185 -12.10 -38.95 17.69
C GLU A 185 -10.71 -38.81 17.04
N GLU A 186 -10.62 -38.71 15.72
CA GLU A 186 -9.36 -38.48 14.98
C GLU A 186 -8.73 -37.12 15.32
N SER A 187 -9.53 -36.07 15.54
CA SER A 187 -9.03 -34.75 15.91
C SER A 187 -8.51 -34.72 17.34
N LEU A 188 -9.14 -35.45 18.26
CA LEU A 188 -8.66 -35.60 19.64
C LEU A 188 -7.38 -36.44 19.70
N GLU A 189 -7.26 -37.49 18.88
CA GLU A 189 -6.04 -38.29 18.75
C GLU A 189 -4.86 -37.41 18.28
N LYS A 190 -5.08 -36.57 17.25
CA LYS A 190 -4.07 -35.61 16.77
C LYS A 190 -3.68 -34.56 17.81
N CYS A 191 -4.62 -34.09 18.63
CA CYS A 191 -4.32 -33.15 19.72
C CYS A 191 -3.57 -33.81 20.89
N GLN A 192 -3.79 -35.11 21.16
CA GLN A 192 -3.01 -35.85 22.15
C GLN A 192 -1.57 -36.07 21.71
N ASP A 193 -1.34 -36.32 20.42
CA ASP A 193 0.01 -36.45 19.85
C ASP A 193 0.79 -35.12 19.83
N GLN A 194 0.11 -33.98 19.68
CA GLN A 194 0.75 -32.65 19.72
C GLN A 194 1.13 -32.19 21.14
N GLN A 195 0.37 -32.56 22.18
CA GLN A 195 0.70 -32.17 23.56
C GLN A 195 1.98 -32.80 24.10
N GLN A 196 2.48 -33.89 23.50
CA GLN A 196 3.77 -34.47 23.88
C GLN A 196 4.97 -33.79 23.20
N GLY A 197 4.77 -33.03 22.12
CA GLY A 197 5.83 -32.34 21.37
C GLY A 197 5.95 -30.83 21.61
N GLU A 198 4.93 -30.19 22.20
CA GLU A 198 4.82 -28.71 22.21
C GLU A 198 5.21 -28.04 23.55
N LEU A 199 5.57 -28.82 24.58
CA LEU A 199 6.03 -28.28 25.87
C LEU A 199 7.48 -27.74 25.86
N GLU A 200 8.26 -27.96 24.80
CA GLU A 200 9.65 -27.49 24.72
C GLU A 200 9.87 -26.20 23.90
N GLN A 201 8.84 -25.65 23.23
CA GLN A 201 9.03 -24.52 22.29
C GLN A 201 8.40 -23.17 22.68
N ILE A 202 7.77 -23.04 23.85
CA ILE A 202 7.10 -21.79 24.28
C ILE A 202 7.92 -20.99 25.32
N GLU A 203 9.26 -20.95 25.20
CA GLU A 203 10.10 -20.09 26.07
C GLU A 203 10.84 -18.94 25.35
N CYS A 204 10.60 -18.71 24.05
CA CYS A 204 11.27 -17.60 23.32
C CYS A 204 10.43 -16.31 23.21
N GLY A 205 9.62 -16.00 24.23
CA GLY A 205 8.99 -14.70 24.42
C GLY A 205 9.80 -13.86 25.41
N ARG A 206 10.73 -13.05 24.90
CA ARG A 206 11.64 -12.16 25.66
C ARG A 206 10.89 -11.42 26.78
N ARG A 207 11.04 -11.86 28.03
CA ARG A 207 10.49 -11.18 29.21
C ARG A 207 11.05 -9.76 29.25
N VAL A 208 10.18 -8.77 29.08
CA VAL A 208 10.51 -7.35 29.30
C VAL A 208 10.78 -7.19 30.80
N THR A 209 12.05 -7.01 31.16
CA THR A 209 12.46 -6.82 32.55
C THR A 209 12.19 -5.37 32.97
N GLU A 210 11.87 -5.14 34.25
CA GLU A 210 11.62 -3.81 34.81
C GLU A 210 12.80 -2.85 34.58
N ALA A 211 14.03 -3.37 34.56
CA ALA A 211 15.24 -2.62 34.24
C ALA A 211 15.23 -2.00 32.83
N MET A 212 14.59 -2.65 31.86
CA MET A 212 14.47 -2.15 30.48
C MET A 212 13.44 -1.02 30.38
N ILE A 213 12.37 -1.09 31.18
CA ILE A 213 11.35 -0.04 31.29
C ILE A 213 11.94 1.18 31.99
N GLU A 214 12.67 0.98 33.09
CA GLU A 214 13.35 2.05 33.83
C GLU A 214 14.38 2.76 32.94
N GLY A 215 15.15 2.01 32.15
CA GLY A 215 16.09 2.57 31.18
C GLY A 215 15.42 3.43 30.10
N GLN A 216 14.25 3.01 29.58
CA GLN A 216 13.49 3.83 28.64
C GLN A 216 12.86 5.06 29.31
N TYR A 217 12.40 4.94 30.54
CA TYR A 217 11.81 6.03 31.29
C TYR A 217 12.84 7.12 31.62
N GLN A 218 14.06 6.75 31.99
CA GLN A 218 15.16 7.70 32.21
C GLN A 218 15.52 8.46 30.92
N ARG A 219 15.59 7.76 29.77
CA ARG A 219 15.82 8.40 28.46
C ARG A 219 14.72 9.41 28.11
N TYR A 220 13.46 9.08 28.42
CA TYR A 220 12.34 10.00 28.24
C TYR A 220 12.45 11.24 29.15
N LEU A 221 12.80 11.07 30.42
CA LEU A 221 12.98 12.19 31.35
C LEU A 221 14.11 13.13 30.91
N ASP A 222 15.22 12.59 30.42
CA ASP A 222 16.34 13.39 29.92
C ASP A 222 15.99 14.16 28.65
N ALA A 223 15.24 13.54 27.73
CA ALA A 223 14.72 14.24 26.54
C ALA A 223 13.79 15.40 26.94
N ARG A 224 12.92 15.19 27.93
CA ARG A 224 12.01 16.23 28.43
C ARG A 224 12.76 17.38 29.10
N LYS A 225 13.80 17.10 29.89
CA LYS A 225 14.66 18.12 30.50
C LYS A 225 15.36 18.97 29.43
N ARG A 226 15.89 18.34 28.37
CA ARG A 226 16.52 19.06 27.25
C ARG A 226 15.53 19.96 26.50
N LEU A 227 14.30 19.48 26.29
CA LEU A 227 13.26 20.29 25.64
C LEU A 227 12.89 21.49 26.50
N ILE A 228 12.73 21.31 27.82
CA ILE A 228 12.44 22.42 28.73
C ILE A 228 13.61 23.43 28.75
N ALA A 229 14.86 22.95 28.78
CA ALA A 229 16.04 23.82 28.72
C ALA A 229 16.07 24.66 27.43
N ALA A 230 15.82 24.03 26.27
CA ALA A 230 15.75 24.73 24.99
C ALA A 230 14.61 25.78 24.97
N VAL A 231 13.44 25.45 25.51
CA VAL A 231 12.31 26.39 25.61
C VAL A 231 12.62 27.54 26.58
N THR A 232 13.34 27.30 27.67
CA THR A 232 13.76 28.36 28.59
C THR A 232 14.81 29.28 27.98
N GLU A 233 15.75 28.75 27.19
CA GLU A 233 16.74 29.56 26.46
C GLU A 233 16.07 30.44 25.39
N LEU A 234 15.11 29.88 24.64
CA LEU A 234 14.31 30.62 23.67
C LEU A 234 13.47 31.74 24.32
N ARG A 235 13.06 31.55 25.58
CA ARG A 235 12.26 32.53 26.33
C ARG A 235 13.12 33.60 27.03
N ALA A 236 14.40 33.35 27.23
CA ALA A 236 15.33 34.26 27.91
C ALA A 236 15.91 35.36 27.02
N ALA A 237 15.64 35.34 25.71
CA ALA A 237 16.17 36.31 24.75
C ALA A 237 15.10 37.22 24.14
N LEU A 238 14.41 38.02 24.97
CA LEU A 238 13.85 39.29 24.51
C LEU A 238 14.56 40.42 25.27
N PRO A 239 15.55 41.11 24.67
CA PRO A 239 16.04 42.36 25.24
C PRO A 239 14.89 43.37 25.21
N GLU A 240 14.45 43.75 26.40
CA GLU A 240 13.51 44.85 26.61
C GLU A 240 14.08 46.10 25.92
N LYS A 241 13.42 46.54 24.84
CA LYS A 241 13.79 47.76 24.13
C LYS A 241 13.70 48.92 25.10
N SER A 242 14.84 49.33 25.65
CA SER A 242 14.99 50.57 26.38
C SER A 242 14.52 51.72 25.49
N THR A 243 13.40 52.33 25.87
CA THR A 243 12.93 53.58 25.27
C THR A 243 13.93 54.69 25.61
N PRO A 244 14.49 55.41 24.62
CA PRO A 244 15.27 56.60 24.93
C PRO A 244 14.29 57.68 25.40
N LYS A 245 14.38 58.04 26.69
CA LYS A 245 13.80 59.27 27.22
C LYS A 245 14.41 60.44 26.44
N LEU A 246 13.58 61.09 25.62
CA LEU A 246 13.89 62.39 25.03
C LEU A 246 14.06 63.41 26.16
N SER A 247 15.31 63.79 26.44
CA SER A 247 15.61 64.96 27.25
C SER A 247 15.24 66.21 26.46
N SER A 248 14.16 66.85 26.88
CA SER A 248 13.82 68.22 26.50
C SER A 248 14.79 69.17 27.20
N SER A 249 15.82 69.63 26.50
CA SER A 249 16.47 70.92 26.80
C SER A 249 17.31 71.38 25.62
N GLU A 250 17.24 72.70 25.37
CA GLU A 250 18.22 73.49 24.61
C GLU A 250 18.35 73.28 23.10
N TRP A 251 17.40 73.81 22.32
CA TRP A 251 17.73 74.51 21.06
C TRP A 251 16.70 75.62 20.80
N GLN A 252 16.82 76.73 21.53
CA GLN A 252 16.24 78.01 21.14
C GLN A 252 17.37 78.97 20.77
N THR A 253 17.85 78.93 19.53
CA THR A 253 18.16 80.13 18.75
C THR A 253 18.39 79.72 17.29
N GLU A 254 18.05 80.61 16.36
CA GLU A 254 18.29 80.49 14.89
C GLU A 254 17.27 79.71 14.04
N GLN A 255 15.98 80.11 14.07
CA GLN A 255 15.07 79.81 12.95
C GLN A 255 14.16 81.01 12.64
N LYS A 256 14.66 81.98 11.87
CA LYS A 256 13.80 82.95 11.17
C LYS A 256 14.08 83.13 9.68
N THR A 257 15.08 82.46 9.12
CA THR A 257 15.42 82.59 7.67
C THR A 257 15.09 81.35 6.83
N THR A 258 14.78 80.19 7.42
CA THR A 258 14.51 78.93 6.68
C THR A 258 13.03 78.57 6.52
N ARG A 259 12.11 79.37 7.07
CA ARG A 259 10.66 79.05 7.11
C ARG A 259 9.98 79.13 5.74
N HIS A 260 10.43 80.03 4.85
CA HIS A 260 9.84 80.18 3.52
C HIS A 260 10.38 79.18 2.49
N GLN A 261 11.61 78.67 2.66
CA GLN A 261 12.22 77.66 1.78
C GLN A 261 11.71 76.25 2.11
N ARG A 262 11.64 75.88 3.40
CA ARG A 262 11.00 74.62 3.84
C ARG A 262 9.51 74.55 3.49
N SER A 263 8.79 75.66 3.49
CA SER A 263 7.37 75.70 3.10
C SER A 263 7.18 75.43 1.61
N ARG A 264 8.08 75.94 0.74
CA ARG A 264 8.05 75.67 -0.70
C ARG A 264 8.42 74.23 -1.05
N GLU A 265 9.41 73.66 -0.38
CA GLU A 265 9.80 72.24 -0.53
C GLU A 265 8.70 71.30 -0.01
N ALA A 266 8.06 71.62 1.12
CA ALA A 266 6.93 70.87 1.63
C ALA A 266 5.71 70.94 0.69
N ALA A 267 5.43 72.10 0.09
CA ALA A 267 4.37 72.26 -0.91
C ALA A 267 4.68 71.50 -2.22
N ALA A 268 5.95 71.45 -2.65
CA ALA A 268 6.37 70.66 -3.81
C ALA A 268 6.27 69.15 -3.53
N LEU A 269 6.66 68.70 -2.33
CA LEU A 269 6.51 67.30 -1.90
C LEU A 269 5.03 66.89 -1.82
N LEU A 270 4.16 67.74 -1.25
CA LEU A 270 2.72 67.52 -1.25
C LEU A 270 2.16 67.39 -2.68
N ASN A 271 2.60 68.25 -3.60
CA ASN A 271 2.20 68.18 -5.01
C ASN A 271 2.65 66.87 -5.67
N THR A 272 3.86 66.38 -5.37
CA THR A 272 4.35 65.10 -5.88
C THR A 272 3.63 63.89 -5.28
N ILE A 273 3.27 63.95 -3.99
CA ILE A 273 2.49 62.90 -3.33
C ILE A 273 1.08 62.85 -3.95
N GLU A 274 0.45 63.99 -4.15
CA GLU A 274 -0.89 64.09 -4.73
C GLU A 274 -0.94 63.69 -6.21
N LYS A 275 0.07 64.06 -7.01
CA LYS A 275 0.11 63.75 -8.45
C LYS A 275 0.64 62.37 -8.81
N ILE A 276 1.51 61.78 -7.97
CA ILE A 276 2.23 60.55 -8.34
C ILE A 276 1.89 59.40 -7.40
N VAL A 277 1.85 59.64 -6.09
CA VAL A 277 1.70 58.55 -5.11
C VAL A 277 0.22 58.19 -4.92
N LEU A 278 -0.66 59.18 -4.76
CA LEU A 278 -2.09 58.98 -4.57
C LEU A 278 -2.76 58.17 -5.70
N PRO A 279 -2.53 58.49 -6.99
CA PRO A 279 -3.10 57.72 -8.10
C PRO A 279 -2.54 56.30 -8.18
N LYS A 280 -1.27 56.10 -7.81
CA LYS A 280 -0.66 54.76 -7.77
C LYS A 280 -1.25 53.90 -6.66
N VAL A 281 -1.46 54.47 -5.47
CA VAL A 281 -2.12 53.78 -4.36
C VAL A 281 -3.58 53.47 -4.70
N GLN A 282 -4.28 54.38 -5.37
CA GLN A 282 -5.66 54.15 -5.82
C GLN A 282 -5.74 53.09 -6.92
N ASN A 283 -4.81 53.07 -7.87
CA ASN A 283 -4.72 52.00 -8.87
C ASN A 283 -4.36 50.65 -8.25
N GLN A 284 -3.50 50.64 -7.21
CA GLN A 284 -3.17 49.43 -6.47
C GLN A 284 -4.38 48.90 -5.69
N SER A 285 -5.16 49.77 -5.04
CA SER A 285 -6.37 49.34 -4.33
C SER A 285 -7.44 48.81 -5.27
N VAL A 286 -7.61 49.44 -6.45
CA VAL A 286 -8.51 48.95 -7.51
C VAL A 286 -8.03 47.59 -8.05
N SER A 287 -6.73 47.44 -8.32
CA SER A 287 -6.16 46.17 -8.76
C SER A 287 -6.31 45.07 -7.72
N GLN A 288 -6.12 45.38 -6.44
CA GLN A 288 -6.35 44.44 -5.35
C GLN A 288 -7.82 44.04 -5.25
N ALA A 289 -8.76 44.99 -5.41
CA ALA A 289 -10.19 44.70 -5.44
C ALA A 289 -10.56 43.79 -6.63
N HIS A 290 -9.97 44.01 -7.81
CA HIS A 290 -10.16 43.11 -8.96
C HIS A 290 -9.59 41.71 -8.72
N LEU A 291 -8.43 41.59 -8.06
CA LEU A 291 -7.86 40.28 -7.70
C LEU A 291 -8.74 39.53 -6.71
N VAL A 292 -9.26 40.21 -5.69
CA VAL A 292 -10.19 39.61 -4.72
C VAL A 292 -11.47 39.17 -5.43
N PHE A 293 -12.07 40.02 -6.26
CA PHE A 293 -13.27 39.68 -7.05
C PHE A 293 -13.04 38.49 -7.99
N ALA A 294 -11.90 38.45 -8.69
CA ALA A 294 -11.54 37.32 -9.53
C ALA A 294 -11.34 36.02 -8.72
N GLY A 295 -10.76 36.12 -7.52
CA GLY A 295 -10.63 35.01 -6.60
C GLY A 295 -11.97 34.47 -6.10
N GLU A 296 -12.88 35.37 -5.70
CA GLU A 296 -14.25 35.01 -5.29
C GLU A 296 -15.02 34.37 -6.45
N GLN A 297 -14.91 34.92 -7.66
CA GLN A 297 -15.56 34.36 -8.84
C GLN A 297 -15.01 32.97 -9.18
N LEU A 298 -13.69 32.77 -9.09
CA LEU A 298 -13.07 31.46 -9.30
C LEU A 298 -13.51 30.45 -8.24
N GLN A 299 -13.59 30.83 -6.97
CA GLN A 299 -14.10 29.96 -5.91
C GLN A 299 -15.58 29.60 -6.13
N ASN A 300 -16.40 30.55 -6.57
CA ASN A 300 -17.81 30.30 -6.89
C ASN A 300 -17.97 29.32 -8.06
N GLU A 301 -17.18 29.46 -9.12
CA GLU A 301 -17.19 28.53 -10.26
C GLU A 301 -16.65 27.15 -9.86
N LEU A 302 -15.60 27.09 -9.04
CA LEU A 302 -15.07 25.84 -8.51
C LEU A 302 -16.13 25.12 -7.64
N GLY A 303 -16.81 25.85 -6.76
CA GLY A 303 -17.91 25.30 -5.97
C GLY A 303 -19.08 24.80 -6.84
N ARG A 304 -19.45 25.55 -7.89
CA ARG A 304 -20.50 25.13 -8.84
C ARG A 304 -20.14 23.85 -9.59
N THR A 305 -18.91 23.77 -10.09
CA THR A 305 -18.43 22.58 -10.83
C THR A 305 -18.34 21.35 -9.94
N ILE A 306 -17.88 21.51 -8.70
CA ILE A 306 -17.91 20.47 -7.68
C ILE A 306 -19.33 19.96 -7.45
N ASN A 307 -20.28 20.85 -7.17
CA ASN A 307 -21.66 20.47 -6.89
C ASN A 307 -22.31 19.77 -8.09
N MET A 308 -21.99 20.22 -9.30
CA MET A 308 -22.45 19.60 -10.53
C MET A 308 -21.87 18.18 -10.68
N LEU A 309 -20.58 17.98 -10.40
CA LEU A 309 -19.93 16.67 -10.42
C LEU A 309 -20.48 15.71 -9.36
N GLU A 310 -20.82 16.21 -8.17
CA GLU A 310 -21.48 15.40 -7.13
C GLU A 310 -22.87 14.96 -7.57
N ARG A 311 -23.66 15.89 -8.11
CA ARG A 311 -24.99 15.55 -8.62
C ARG A 311 -24.93 14.56 -9.78
N LEU A 312 -24.01 14.76 -10.72
CA LEU A 312 -23.73 13.79 -11.79
C LEU A 312 -23.33 12.44 -11.19
N GLY A 313 -22.57 12.44 -10.10
CA GLY A 313 -22.16 11.22 -9.40
C GLY A 313 -23.32 10.46 -8.79
N ASP A 314 -24.26 11.18 -8.16
CA ASP A 314 -25.47 10.60 -7.57
C ASP A 314 -26.41 10.03 -8.64
N GLU A 315 -26.51 10.69 -9.80
CA GLU A 315 -27.33 10.26 -10.93
C GLU A 315 -26.65 9.15 -11.77
N SER A 316 -25.34 8.95 -11.61
CA SER A 316 -24.56 7.96 -12.38
C SER A 316 -24.79 6.54 -11.89
N GLN A 317 -25.37 5.70 -12.76
CA GLN A 317 -25.45 4.26 -12.52
C GLN A 317 -24.08 3.58 -12.55
N LEU A 318 -23.10 4.19 -13.22
CA LEU A 318 -21.74 3.66 -13.36
C LEU A 318 -20.97 3.72 -12.04
N LEU A 319 -21.04 4.85 -11.33
CA LEU A 319 -20.40 4.98 -10.01
C LEU A 319 -21.11 4.17 -8.93
N GLN A 320 -22.42 3.99 -9.06
CA GLN A 320 -23.19 3.10 -8.18
C GLN A 320 -22.83 1.62 -8.39
N ALA A 321 -22.56 1.21 -9.64
CA ALA A 321 -22.13 -0.14 -9.98
C ALA A 321 -20.68 -0.45 -9.54
N PHE A 322 -19.82 0.59 -9.48
CA PHE A 322 -18.40 0.47 -9.07
C PHE A 322 -18.07 1.40 -7.89
N PRO A 323 -18.58 1.11 -6.67
CA PRO A 323 -18.54 2.04 -5.53
C PRO A 323 -17.17 2.18 -4.86
N ILE A 324 -16.12 1.51 -5.35
CA ILE A 324 -14.85 1.33 -4.66
C ILE A 324 -14.09 2.67 -4.44
N LEU A 325 -14.41 3.70 -5.22
CA LEU A 325 -13.81 5.05 -5.06
C LEU A 325 -14.80 6.18 -4.79
N ALA A 326 -16.11 6.03 -5.10
CA ALA A 326 -17.08 7.12 -5.04
C ALA A 326 -17.28 7.72 -3.63
N ARG A 327 -16.96 6.98 -2.55
CA ARG A 327 -17.11 7.45 -1.16
C ARG A 327 -15.90 7.18 -0.27
N SER A 328 -14.78 6.79 -0.88
CA SER A 328 -13.61 6.36 -0.15
C SER A 328 -12.68 7.52 0.23
N GLY A 329 -13.15 8.37 1.15
CA GLY A 329 -12.23 8.96 2.13
C GLY A 329 -11.79 7.92 3.18
N ARG A 330 -12.43 6.73 3.21
CA ARG A 330 -12.27 5.71 4.25
C ARG A 330 -11.29 4.58 3.90
N PHE A 331 -10.97 4.31 2.64
CA PHE A 331 -9.84 3.40 2.34
C PHE A 331 -8.47 4.06 2.57
N GLY A 332 -8.40 5.38 2.76
CA GLY A 332 -7.21 6.04 3.32
C GLY A 332 -6.84 5.51 4.73
N HIS A 333 -7.79 4.91 5.45
CA HIS A 333 -7.56 4.32 6.78
C HIS A 333 -7.54 2.79 6.79
N ALA A 334 -8.12 2.12 5.79
CA ALA A 334 -8.03 0.64 5.68
C ALA A 334 -6.74 0.19 4.97
N ALA A 335 -6.20 1.00 4.06
CA ALA A 335 -4.85 0.81 3.53
C ALA A 335 -3.76 1.11 4.59
N SER A 336 -4.08 1.90 5.63
CA SER A 336 -3.16 2.23 6.72
C SER A 336 -2.74 1.03 7.58
N THR A 337 -3.47 -0.10 7.53
CA THR A 337 -3.08 -1.33 8.25
C THR A 337 -2.21 -2.29 7.44
N PHE A 338 -2.09 -2.11 6.12
CA PHE A 338 -1.29 -3.01 5.26
C PHE A 338 -0.24 -2.32 4.40
N GLY A 339 -0.20 -0.99 4.34
CA GLY A 339 0.81 -0.29 3.57
C GLY A 339 1.01 1.13 4.08
N LYS A 340 2.20 1.35 4.64
CA LYS A 340 2.99 2.59 4.65
C LYS A 340 2.28 3.76 3.95
N GLN A 341 2.04 4.84 4.70
CA GLN A 341 1.57 6.13 4.19
C GLN A 341 2.31 6.50 2.90
N VAL A 342 1.71 6.21 1.74
CA VAL A 342 2.08 6.88 0.51
C VAL A 342 1.10 8.03 0.36
N ASN A 343 1.57 9.17 0.86
CA ASN A 343 1.22 10.51 0.39
C ASN A 343 -0.20 11.04 0.70
N ALA A 344 -0.48 11.24 1.99
CA ALA A 344 -1.42 12.29 2.40
C ALA A 344 -0.95 13.71 1.98
N GLN A 345 0.32 13.85 1.57
CA GLN A 345 0.93 15.10 1.13
C GLN A 345 0.75 15.37 -0.38
N GLU A 346 0.53 14.36 -1.23
CA GLU A 346 0.19 14.54 -2.66
C GLU A 346 -1.32 14.72 -2.88
N ALA A 347 -2.15 14.24 -1.95
CA ALA A 347 -3.58 14.51 -1.97
C ALA A 347 -3.91 16.00 -1.69
N GLN A 348 -2.97 16.76 -1.13
CA GLN A 348 -3.11 18.21 -0.91
C GLN A 348 -2.71 19.06 -2.12
N SER A 349 -2.04 18.48 -3.14
CA SER A 349 -1.59 19.23 -4.33
C SER A 349 -2.47 19.03 -5.57
N LYS A 350 -3.42 18.08 -5.54
CA LYS A 350 -4.37 17.86 -6.65
C LYS A 350 -5.64 18.65 -6.42
N ASP A 351 -6.10 19.35 -7.46
CA ASP A 351 -7.35 20.09 -7.45
C ASP A 351 -8.52 19.16 -7.11
N GLU A 352 -9.46 19.67 -6.32
CA GLU A 352 -10.60 18.92 -5.76
C GLU A 352 -11.52 18.37 -6.87
N ILE A 353 -11.52 19.03 -8.04
CA ILE A 353 -12.18 18.56 -9.27
C ILE A 353 -11.46 17.33 -9.85
N SER A 354 -10.13 17.35 -9.93
CA SER A 354 -9.34 16.22 -10.44
C SER A 354 -9.55 14.96 -9.59
N ARG A 355 -9.62 15.12 -8.26
CA ARG A 355 -9.92 14.01 -7.34
C ARG A 355 -11.26 13.35 -7.62
N ARG A 356 -12.31 14.15 -7.88
CA ARG A 356 -13.64 13.61 -8.19
C ARG A 356 -13.68 12.95 -9.59
N MET A 357 -12.96 13.47 -10.57
CA MET A 357 -12.88 12.88 -11.92
C MET A 357 -12.14 11.53 -11.94
N GLU A 358 -11.17 11.31 -11.05
CA GLU A 358 -10.43 10.04 -10.94
C GLU A 358 -11.36 8.85 -10.63
N ALA A 359 -12.38 9.06 -9.79
CA ALA A 359 -13.39 8.04 -9.50
C ALA A 359 -14.20 7.66 -10.75
N TRP A 360 -14.50 8.63 -11.62
CA TRP A 360 -15.20 8.40 -12.88
C TRP A 360 -14.34 7.65 -13.89
N LEU A 361 -13.07 8.02 -14.00
CA LEU A 361 -12.10 7.33 -14.87
C LEU A 361 -11.96 5.86 -14.47
N PHE A 362 -11.83 5.59 -13.18
CA PHE A 362 -11.77 4.22 -12.68
C PHE A 362 -13.06 3.45 -12.95
N ALA A 363 -14.23 4.04 -12.68
CA ALA A 363 -15.50 3.36 -12.91
C ALA A 363 -15.72 3.05 -14.39
N ALA A 364 -15.25 3.91 -15.30
CA ALA A 364 -15.26 3.66 -16.74
C ALA A 364 -14.31 2.52 -17.13
N GLU A 365 -13.07 2.52 -16.64
CA GLU A 365 -12.10 1.44 -16.88
C GLU A 365 -12.61 0.09 -16.35
N ALA A 366 -13.19 0.08 -15.14
CA ALA A 366 -13.77 -1.11 -14.53
C ALA A 366 -14.98 -1.65 -15.32
N ALA A 367 -15.82 -0.77 -15.86
CA ALA A 367 -16.94 -1.17 -16.69
C ALA A 367 -16.50 -1.75 -18.04
N ASP A 368 -15.43 -1.20 -18.64
CA ASP A 368 -14.87 -1.72 -19.89
C ASP A 368 -14.29 -3.12 -19.68
N VAL A 369 -13.52 -3.32 -18.61
CA VAL A 369 -12.99 -4.64 -18.24
C VAL A 369 -14.11 -5.63 -17.92
N ALA A 370 -15.12 -5.22 -17.17
CA ALA A 370 -16.27 -6.08 -16.86
C ALA A 370 -17.05 -6.45 -18.13
N GLY A 371 -17.26 -5.49 -19.04
CA GLY A 371 -17.90 -5.71 -20.33
C GLY A 371 -17.12 -6.68 -21.20
N SER A 372 -15.80 -6.49 -21.29
CA SER A 372 -14.89 -7.38 -22.02
C SER A 372 -14.94 -8.82 -21.47
N SER A 373 -14.88 -8.99 -20.15
CA SER A 373 -14.98 -10.33 -19.53
C SER A 373 -16.33 -11.01 -19.78
N ILE A 374 -17.44 -10.25 -19.79
CA ILE A 374 -18.76 -10.80 -20.10
C ILE A 374 -18.82 -11.23 -21.57
N MET A 375 -18.31 -10.41 -22.49
CA MET A 375 -18.26 -10.74 -23.92
C MET A 375 -17.39 -11.98 -24.18
N GLU A 376 -16.23 -12.08 -23.54
CA GLU A 376 -15.35 -13.25 -23.63
C GLU A 376 -16.06 -14.52 -23.14
N LYS A 377 -16.71 -14.47 -21.98
CA LYS A 377 -17.50 -15.60 -21.46
C LYS A 377 -18.65 -16.01 -22.39
N GLN A 378 -19.33 -15.04 -23.00
CA GLN A 378 -20.40 -15.36 -23.97
C GLN A 378 -19.83 -15.97 -25.25
N LEU A 379 -18.63 -15.55 -25.67
CA LEU A 379 -17.93 -16.12 -26.81
C LEU A 379 -17.47 -17.55 -26.52
N ASP A 380 -16.93 -17.82 -25.34
CA ASP A 380 -16.54 -19.15 -24.89
C ASP A 380 -17.76 -20.08 -24.77
N GLN A 381 -18.86 -19.61 -24.17
CA GLN A 381 -20.11 -20.38 -24.12
C GLN A 381 -20.67 -20.66 -25.52
N GLY A 382 -20.58 -19.69 -26.44
CA GLY A 382 -20.95 -19.87 -27.83
C GLY A 382 -20.07 -20.92 -28.52
N ARG A 383 -18.77 -20.89 -28.27
CA ARG A 383 -17.82 -21.87 -28.79
C ARG A 383 -18.10 -23.27 -28.27
N ASP A 384 -18.28 -23.43 -26.96
CA ASP A 384 -18.63 -24.71 -26.33
C ASP A 384 -19.94 -25.27 -26.88
N ALA A 385 -20.94 -24.40 -27.11
CA ALA A 385 -22.21 -24.80 -27.73
C ALA A 385 -22.00 -25.26 -29.18
N THR A 386 -21.18 -24.55 -29.98
CA THR A 386 -20.87 -24.97 -31.35
C THR A 386 -20.08 -26.27 -31.39
N ASP A 387 -19.14 -26.47 -30.46
CA ASP A 387 -18.36 -27.70 -30.34
C ASP A 387 -19.23 -28.87 -29.87
N SER A 388 -20.23 -28.61 -29.04
CA SER A 388 -21.22 -29.62 -28.66
C SER A 388 -22.09 -30.02 -29.86
N VAL A 389 -22.58 -29.06 -30.64
CA VAL A 389 -23.39 -29.34 -31.84
C VAL A 389 -22.57 -30.08 -32.90
N SER A 390 -21.31 -29.71 -33.10
CA SER A 390 -20.42 -30.39 -34.06
C SER A 390 -20.17 -31.84 -33.66
N ARG A 391 -19.94 -32.10 -32.36
CA ARG A 391 -19.84 -33.46 -31.80
C ARG A 391 -21.13 -34.26 -32.01
N SER A 392 -22.29 -33.71 -31.67
CA SER A 392 -23.58 -34.39 -31.89
C SER A 392 -23.85 -34.67 -33.38
N LEU A 393 -23.46 -33.76 -34.29
CA LEU A 393 -23.56 -34.00 -35.74
C LEU A 393 -22.62 -35.10 -36.22
N ALA A 394 -21.39 -35.15 -35.69
CA ALA A 394 -20.45 -36.23 -35.99
C ALA A 394 -20.96 -37.59 -35.52
N GLU A 395 -21.54 -37.65 -34.31
CA GLU A 395 -22.19 -38.85 -33.76
C GLU A 395 -23.38 -39.30 -34.64
N LEU A 396 -24.24 -38.37 -35.07
CA LEU A 396 -25.35 -38.68 -35.99
C LEU A 396 -24.86 -39.18 -37.34
N LYS A 397 -23.75 -38.65 -37.85
CA LYS A 397 -23.14 -39.12 -39.10
C LYS A 397 -22.58 -40.55 -38.95
N LEU A 398 -21.91 -40.85 -37.84
CA LEU A 398 -21.39 -42.18 -37.52
C LEU A 398 -22.53 -43.21 -37.38
N LEU A 399 -23.61 -42.83 -36.69
CA LEU A 399 -24.83 -43.65 -36.58
C LEU A 399 -25.48 -43.91 -37.95
N LYS A 400 -25.45 -42.94 -38.86
CA LYS A 400 -25.96 -43.12 -40.22
C LYS A 400 -25.10 -44.09 -41.05
N GLU A 401 -23.77 -44.00 -40.93
CA GLU A 401 -22.85 -44.89 -41.65
C GLU A 401 -22.98 -46.34 -41.18
N THR A 402 -23.06 -46.57 -39.86
CA THR A 402 -23.27 -47.92 -39.29
C THR A 402 -24.63 -48.54 -39.66
N ASN A 403 -25.70 -47.74 -39.77
CA ASN A 403 -27.01 -48.22 -40.23
C ASN A 403 -27.06 -48.50 -41.75
N SER A 404 -26.16 -47.89 -42.53
CA SER A 404 -26.04 -48.14 -43.97
C SER A 404 -25.33 -49.46 -44.27
N ASP A 405 -24.41 -49.89 -43.40
CA ASP A 405 -23.65 -51.14 -43.57
C ASP A 405 -24.46 -52.39 -43.16
N ASP A 406 -25.41 -52.27 -42.22
CA ASP A 406 -26.32 -53.37 -41.85
C ASP A 406 -27.39 -53.67 -42.92
N ASN A 407 -27.58 -52.77 -43.90
CA ASN A 407 -28.54 -52.97 -44.99
C ASN A 407 -27.92 -53.63 -46.24
N PHE A 408 -26.69 -54.17 -46.14
CA PHE A 408 -25.99 -54.88 -47.22
C PHE A 408 -25.77 -56.38 -46.95
N MET A 409 -26.36 -56.93 -45.88
CA MET A 409 -26.26 -58.35 -45.48
C MET A 409 -27.62 -59.08 -45.43
N LEU A 410 -28.56 -58.70 -46.29
CA LEU A 410 -29.73 -59.50 -46.70
C LEU A 410 -29.77 -59.55 -48.23
#